data_AF-A0A971HR36-F1
#
_entry.id   AF-A0A971HR36-F1
#
_cell.length_a   1.000
_cell.length_b   1.000
_cell.length_c   1.000
_cell.angle_alpha   90.00
_cell.angle_beta   90.00
_cell.angle_gamma   90.00
#
_symmetry.space_group_name_H-M   'P 1'
#
loop_
_entity.id
_entity.type
_entity.pdbx_description
1 polymer ?
#
loop_
_entity_poly.entity_id
_entity_poly.type
_entity_poly.pdbx_seq_one_letter_code
_entity_poly.pdbx_strand_id
1 'polypeptide(L)'
;MIETITIFDVSLYSGYSYIGHCKEFLWNVKSRQSGDFIFKGLVCEYDFEEMMLRKDLFLRTHENQEYVLEDFVITDVSQIGRLQGSAKSIKILDSSFPAIKAFIEDEKIVLSKETQLEAFKAVSDVVHQVKNDAVINGEQTRAVMRTLVDEVLQAPDAIMNLMDIKSFDDYTFTHNVNVSAISLLIGSSMGLAKDELEELATGCMLHDVGKIKIAIDLLNKEGSLSDDEFVELRSHPRQGYDILVKSRGLSEESRLVALQHHEKFQGNGYPANLRGNEITLYSRICSVADVYDALTTDRPYRLAMSPYDAIKILTSGIDRHFDPNVLTAFIRKFSLYPAGSFVRLNDASIALVLRNNPESVIRPVVKLLKDSKGEKYPDRIEINLAESSGLYIVGQASLTDAKIL
;
A
#
# COMPACT_ATOMS: atom_id res chain seq x y z
N MET A 1 -39.32 23.80 0.48
CA MET A 1 -39.19 22.77 1.52
C MET A 1 -37.76 22.27 1.44
N ILE A 2 -36.99 22.37 2.52
CA ILE A 2 -35.67 21.76 2.58
C ILE A 2 -35.92 20.25 2.64
N GLU A 3 -35.50 19.54 1.61
CA GLU A 3 -35.56 18.09 1.61
C GLU A 3 -34.42 17.60 2.52
N THR A 4 -34.79 16.88 3.58
CA THR A 4 -33.84 16.35 4.56
C THR A 4 -33.82 14.84 4.43
N ILE A 5 -32.64 14.28 4.16
CA ILE A 5 -32.40 12.84 4.18
C ILE A 5 -31.87 12.50 5.57
N THR A 6 -32.46 11.49 6.22
CA THR A 6 -32.02 10.97 7.51
C THR A 6 -31.57 9.53 7.34
N ILE A 7 -30.39 9.21 7.85
CA ILE A 7 -29.80 7.86 7.83
C ILE A 7 -29.45 7.49 9.28
N PHE A 8 -29.83 6.30 9.72
CA PHE A 8 -29.62 5.83 11.08
C PHE A 8 -28.51 4.79 11.16
N ASP A 9 -27.84 4.74 12.32
CA ASP A 9 -26.81 3.76 12.68
C ASP A 9 -25.76 3.60 11.58
N VAL A 10 -25.02 4.69 11.38
CA VAL A 10 -24.10 4.86 10.26
C VAL A 10 -22.68 4.72 10.75
N SER A 11 -21.93 3.84 10.10
CA SER A 11 -20.47 3.79 10.20
C SER A 11 -19.87 4.82 9.26
N LEU A 12 -18.93 5.62 9.75
CA LEU A 12 -18.24 6.66 8.99
C LEU A 12 -16.87 6.14 8.56
N TYR A 13 -16.50 6.42 7.31
CA TYR A 13 -15.19 6.09 6.77
C TYR A 13 -14.63 7.29 5.98
N SER A 14 -13.32 7.53 6.00
CA SER A 14 -12.69 8.46 5.05
C SER A 14 -11.48 7.79 4.41
N GLY A 15 -11.40 7.87 3.07
CA GLY A 15 -10.40 7.12 2.31
C GLY A 15 -10.43 5.62 2.61
N TYR A 16 -11.60 5.07 2.94
CA TYR A 16 -11.87 3.69 3.39
C TYR A 16 -11.42 3.33 4.83
N SER A 17 -10.83 4.26 5.58
CA SER A 17 -10.55 4.08 7.03
C SER A 17 -11.80 4.32 7.87
N TYR A 18 -12.17 3.37 8.73
CA TYR A 18 -13.28 3.53 9.69
C TYR A 18 -12.94 4.57 10.76
N ILE A 19 -13.77 5.61 10.88
CA ILE A 19 -13.57 6.75 11.79
C ILE A 19 -14.33 6.54 13.11
N GLY A 20 -15.47 5.86 13.03
CA GLY A 20 -16.40 5.70 14.12
C GLY A 20 -17.82 5.53 13.62
N HIS A 21 -18.78 5.66 14.51
CA HIS A 21 -20.19 5.49 14.19
C HIS A 21 -21.02 6.64 14.74
N CYS A 22 -22.06 7.02 14.00
CA CYS A 22 -23.08 7.94 14.50
C CYS A 22 -24.44 7.26 14.53
N LYS A 23 -25.27 7.67 15.51
CA LYS A 23 -26.65 7.18 15.62
C LYS A 23 -27.54 7.71 14.52
N GLU A 24 -27.31 8.95 14.12
CA GLU A 24 -28.13 9.64 13.12
C GLU A 24 -27.24 10.56 12.28
N PHE A 25 -27.35 10.43 10.96
CA PHE A 25 -26.78 11.34 9.98
C PHE A 25 -27.92 12.06 9.26
N LEU A 26 -27.82 13.38 9.17
CA LEU A 26 -28.77 14.24 8.48
C LEU A 26 -28.10 14.93 7.32
N TRP A 27 -28.77 14.97 6.17
CA TRP A 27 -28.39 15.75 5.00
C TRP A 27 -29.52 16.71 4.62
N ASN A 28 -29.25 18.01 4.70
CA ASN A 28 -30.17 19.09 4.36
C ASN A 28 -29.80 19.68 3.00
N VAL A 29 -30.65 19.49 2.00
CA VAL A 29 -30.39 19.96 0.63
C VAL A 29 -30.44 21.49 0.58
N LYS A 30 -29.33 22.13 0.18
CA LYS A 30 -29.23 23.57 -0.07
C LYS A 30 -29.42 23.91 -1.56
N SER A 31 -28.89 23.09 -2.46
CA SER A 31 -29.02 23.24 -3.92
C SER A 31 -29.03 21.87 -4.64
N ARG A 32 -29.20 21.85 -5.97
CA ARG A 32 -29.20 20.60 -6.78
C ARG A 32 -27.94 19.74 -6.57
N GLN A 33 -26.84 20.33 -6.10
CA GLN A 33 -25.55 19.67 -5.89
C GLN A 33 -24.81 20.34 -4.71
N SER A 34 -25.48 20.57 -3.59
CA SER A 34 -24.83 20.87 -2.31
C SER A 34 -25.82 20.80 -1.15
N GLY A 35 -25.31 20.49 0.03
CA GLY A 35 -26.13 20.40 1.24
C GLY A 35 -25.29 20.52 2.50
N ASP A 36 -25.97 20.80 3.59
CA ASP A 36 -25.38 20.71 4.93
C ASP A 36 -25.60 19.32 5.49
N PHE A 37 -24.65 18.83 6.27
CA PHE A 37 -24.81 17.60 7.01
C PHE A 37 -24.66 17.79 8.51
N ILE A 38 -25.28 16.89 9.28
CA ILE A 38 -25.16 16.84 10.73
C ILE A 38 -24.99 15.37 11.15
N PHE A 39 -23.93 15.10 11.92
CA PHE A 39 -23.79 13.84 12.66
C PHE A 39 -24.34 14.03 14.07
N LYS A 40 -25.16 13.11 14.57
CA LYS A 40 -25.64 13.10 15.96
C LYS A 40 -25.30 11.77 16.64
N GLY A 41 -24.92 11.87 17.92
CA GLY A 41 -24.45 10.73 18.68
C GLY A 41 -23.21 10.09 18.07
N LEU A 42 -22.34 10.91 17.45
CA LEU A 42 -21.08 10.44 16.89
C LEU A 42 -20.15 10.00 18.01
N VAL A 43 -19.64 8.79 17.88
CA VAL A 43 -18.56 8.24 18.68
C VAL A 43 -17.42 7.96 17.72
N CYS A 44 -16.37 8.78 17.78
CA CYS A 44 -15.15 8.55 17.04
C CYS A 44 -14.29 7.55 17.81
N GLU A 45 -13.75 6.56 17.10
CA GLU A 45 -12.78 5.62 17.67
C GLU A 45 -11.33 6.12 17.48
N TYR A 46 -11.13 7.16 16.65
CA TYR A 46 -9.85 7.83 16.37
C TYR A 46 -9.95 9.36 16.48
N ASP A 47 -8.80 10.05 16.45
CA ASP A 47 -8.72 11.50 16.68
C ASP A 47 -9.42 12.30 15.56
N PHE A 48 -10.30 13.19 15.98
CA PHE A 48 -11.30 13.84 15.11
C PHE A 48 -10.68 14.76 14.04
N GLU A 49 -9.47 15.24 14.28
CA GLU A 49 -8.73 16.13 13.39
C GLU A 49 -8.41 15.48 12.03
N GLU A 50 -8.32 14.15 11.95
CA GLU A 50 -8.06 13.42 10.70
C GLU A 50 -9.22 13.53 9.69
N MET A 51 -10.45 13.71 10.17
CA MET A 51 -11.63 13.90 9.33
C MET A 51 -11.60 15.26 8.60
N MET A 52 -10.86 16.24 9.11
CA MET A 52 -10.78 17.60 8.54
C MET A 52 -9.83 17.72 7.35
N LEU A 53 -8.99 16.71 7.10
CA LEU A 53 -7.91 16.75 6.10
C LEU A 53 -8.27 16.12 4.74
N ARG A 54 -9.51 15.61 4.59
CA ARG A 54 -9.93 14.76 3.46
C ARG A 54 -11.02 15.44 2.63
N LYS A 55 -11.11 15.09 1.35
CA LYS A 55 -12.11 15.66 0.42
C LYS A 55 -13.42 14.88 0.37
N ASP A 56 -13.38 13.56 0.58
CA ASP A 56 -14.55 12.69 0.48
C ASP A 56 -14.77 11.88 1.76
N LEU A 57 -16.03 11.69 2.15
CA LEU A 57 -16.47 10.97 3.34
C LEU A 57 -17.48 9.89 2.98
N PHE A 58 -17.22 8.66 3.37
CA PHE A 58 -18.03 7.48 3.07
C PHE A 58 -18.87 7.10 4.28
N LEU A 59 -20.13 6.73 4.05
CA LEU A 59 -21.08 6.33 5.08
C LEU A 59 -21.61 4.95 4.75
N ARG A 60 -21.69 4.05 5.73
CA ARG A 60 -22.27 2.71 5.55
C ARG A 60 -23.36 2.47 6.59
N THR A 61 -24.53 2.04 6.15
CA THR A 61 -25.62 1.63 7.05
C THR A 61 -25.44 0.19 7.52
N HIS A 62 -26.17 -0.21 8.55
CA HIS A 62 -26.23 -1.61 8.99
C HIS A 62 -26.75 -2.59 7.93
N GLU A 63 -27.49 -2.11 6.92
CA GLU A 63 -27.96 -2.90 5.77
C GLU A 63 -26.92 -2.95 4.63
N ASN A 64 -25.66 -2.56 4.91
CA ASN A 64 -24.56 -2.44 3.94
C ASN A 64 -24.82 -1.44 2.79
N GLN A 65 -25.75 -0.49 2.96
CA GLN A 65 -25.95 0.56 1.97
C GLN A 65 -24.87 1.63 2.13
N GLU A 66 -24.08 1.85 1.08
CA GLU A 66 -23.00 2.84 1.10
C GLU A 66 -23.38 4.17 0.46
N TYR A 67 -22.88 5.27 1.04
CA TYR A 67 -23.00 6.63 0.53
C TYR A 67 -21.64 7.33 0.50
N VAL A 68 -21.47 8.29 -0.40
CA VAL A 68 -20.28 9.16 -0.47
C VAL A 68 -20.70 10.62 -0.42
N LEU A 69 -20.13 11.38 0.51
CA LEU A 69 -20.14 12.82 0.55
C LEU A 69 -18.91 13.35 -0.17
N GLU A 70 -19.11 14.04 -1.30
CA GLU A 70 -18.01 14.62 -2.10
C GLU A 70 -17.68 16.05 -1.66
N ASP A 71 -16.39 16.39 -1.66
CA ASP A 71 -15.86 17.72 -1.30
C ASP A 71 -16.48 18.26 0.01
N PHE A 72 -16.42 17.47 1.09
CA PHE A 72 -17.00 17.84 2.38
C PHE A 72 -16.08 18.77 3.20
N VAL A 73 -16.70 19.63 4.00
CA VAL A 73 -16.04 20.58 4.91
C VAL A 73 -16.82 20.59 6.21
N ILE A 74 -16.15 20.33 7.32
CA ILE A 74 -16.75 20.43 8.65
C ILE A 74 -16.76 21.91 9.05
N THR A 75 -17.90 22.40 9.50
CA THR A 75 -18.12 23.82 9.82
C THR A 75 -18.36 24.08 11.30
N ASP A 76 -18.75 23.05 12.07
CA ASP A 76 -18.96 23.16 13.52
C ASP A 76 -18.50 21.89 14.24
N VAL A 77 -17.59 22.09 15.20
CA VAL A 77 -16.93 21.05 16.00
C VAL A 77 -17.12 21.27 17.50
N SER A 78 -17.97 22.22 17.89
CA SER A 78 -18.18 22.64 19.28
C SER A 78 -18.67 21.51 20.20
N GLN A 79 -19.28 20.46 19.62
CA GLN A 79 -19.70 19.26 20.32
C GLN A 79 -19.34 18.03 19.49
N ILE A 80 -18.40 17.21 19.95
CA ILE A 80 -17.96 15.98 19.23
C ILE A 80 -19.14 15.05 18.95
N GLY A 81 -20.08 14.90 19.89
CA GLY A 81 -21.29 14.10 19.69
C GLY A 81 -22.32 14.71 18.72
N ARG A 82 -22.09 15.93 18.24
CA ARG A 82 -22.96 16.63 17.29
C ARG A 82 -22.16 17.54 16.34
N LEU A 83 -21.59 16.94 15.30
CA LEU A 83 -20.83 17.69 14.29
C LEU A 83 -21.70 18.16 13.15
N GLN A 84 -21.29 19.28 12.53
CA GLN A 84 -21.96 19.83 11.35
C GLN A 84 -20.95 20.21 10.28
N GLY A 85 -21.37 20.11 9.03
CA GLY A 85 -20.57 20.52 7.90
C GLY A 85 -21.40 20.76 6.66
N SER A 86 -20.72 20.99 5.55
CA SER A 86 -21.30 21.10 4.21
C SER A 86 -20.56 20.17 3.26
N ALA A 87 -21.24 19.61 2.27
CA ALA A 87 -20.59 18.89 1.20
C ALA A 87 -21.20 19.27 -0.15
N LYS A 88 -20.46 18.99 -1.21
CA LYS A 88 -20.92 19.23 -2.58
C LYS A 88 -21.97 18.21 -3.00
N SER A 89 -21.87 16.94 -2.65
CA SER A 89 -22.97 16.01 -2.96
C SER A 89 -22.99 14.81 -2.03
N ILE A 90 -24.12 14.12 -1.98
CA ILE A 90 -24.24 12.78 -1.39
C ILE A 90 -24.76 11.81 -2.45
N LYS A 91 -24.12 10.65 -2.62
CA LYS A 91 -24.48 9.63 -3.63
C LYS A 91 -24.54 8.24 -3.02
N ILE A 92 -25.46 7.39 -3.47
CA ILE A 92 -25.55 5.96 -3.10
C ILE A 92 -24.60 5.15 -3.97
N LEU A 93 -23.80 4.26 -3.37
CA LEU A 93 -22.81 3.45 -4.09
C LEU A 93 -23.44 2.22 -4.79
N ASP A 94 -24.42 1.54 -4.19
CA ASP A 94 -24.99 0.26 -4.72
C ASP A 94 -25.74 0.42 -6.04
N SER A 95 -26.34 1.58 -6.36
CA SER A 95 -27.18 1.72 -7.55
C SER A 95 -26.38 1.64 -8.86
N SER A 96 -25.07 1.48 -8.79
CA SER A 96 -24.19 1.54 -9.96
C SER A 96 -23.66 0.18 -10.40
N PHE A 97 -23.34 -0.79 -9.53
CA PHE A 97 -22.60 -2.00 -9.97
C PHE A 97 -22.74 -3.27 -9.09
N PRO A 98 -23.69 -4.18 -9.39
CA PRO A 98 -23.79 -5.49 -8.73
C PRO A 98 -22.62 -6.45 -8.99
N ALA A 99 -21.88 -6.24 -10.09
CA ALA A 99 -20.79 -7.13 -10.49
C ALA A 99 -19.49 -6.90 -9.70
N ILE A 100 -19.32 -5.75 -9.06
CA ILE A 100 -18.13 -5.42 -8.26
C ILE A 100 -18.23 -6.02 -6.86
N LYS A 101 -19.44 -6.13 -6.31
CA LYS A 101 -19.72 -6.70 -4.99
C LYS A 101 -19.22 -8.15 -4.84
N ALA A 102 -19.39 -8.97 -5.88
CA ALA A 102 -18.90 -10.34 -5.91
C ALA A 102 -17.36 -10.47 -5.99
N PHE A 103 -16.63 -9.41 -6.36
CA PHE A 103 -15.15 -9.41 -6.39
C PHE A 103 -14.53 -8.87 -5.10
N ILE A 104 -15.23 -7.98 -4.38
CA ILE A 104 -14.74 -7.37 -3.13
C ILE A 104 -15.04 -8.25 -1.91
N GLU A 105 -16.15 -9.01 -1.93
CA GLU A 105 -16.55 -9.87 -0.80
C GLU A 105 -15.60 -11.04 -0.50
N ASP A 106 -14.64 -11.34 -1.40
CA ASP A 106 -13.66 -12.43 -1.24
C ASP A 106 -12.22 -11.93 -0.91
N GLU A 107 -12.07 -10.64 -0.57
CA GLU A 107 -10.78 -10.07 -0.16
C GLU A 107 -10.35 -10.58 1.23
N LYS A 108 -9.55 -11.65 1.23
CA LYS A 108 -8.84 -12.10 2.44
C LYS A 108 -7.80 -11.05 2.83
N ILE A 109 -8.08 -10.31 3.91
CA ILE A 109 -7.09 -9.49 4.62
C ILE A 109 -5.89 -10.39 4.97
N VAL A 110 -4.69 -9.97 4.57
CA VAL A 110 -3.48 -10.83 4.67
C VAL A 110 -2.75 -10.68 5.98
N LEU A 111 -2.86 -9.52 6.62
CA LEU A 111 -2.27 -9.26 7.92
C LEU A 111 -3.35 -8.77 8.88
N SER A 112 -3.49 -9.44 10.01
CA SER A 112 -4.39 -9.00 11.07
C SER A 112 -3.87 -7.70 11.69
N LYS A 113 -4.80 -6.85 12.17
CA LYS A 113 -4.43 -5.63 12.91
C LYS A 113 -3.58 -5.93 14.14
N GLU A 114 -3.78 -7.10 14.75
CA GLU A 114 -3.01 -7.56 15.91
C GLU A 114 -1.55 -7.82 15.53
N THR A 115 -1.29 -8.60 14.48
CA THR A 115 0.06 -8.89 13.97
C THR A 115 0.78 -7.63 13.51
N GLN A 116 0.07 -6.68 12.89
CA GLN A 116 0.64 -5.36 12.53
C GLN A 116 1.09 -4.58 13.77
N LEU A 117 0.26 -4.55 14.83
CA LEU A 117 0.59 -3.86 16.07
C LEU A 117 1.77 -4.50 16.79
N GLU A 118 1.87 -5.83 16.80
CA GLU A 118 3.02 -6.55 17.35
C GLU A 118 4.30 -6.24 16.56
N ALA A 119 4.22 -6.26 15.23
CA ALA A 119 5.33 -5.89 14.35
C ALA A 119 5.82 -4.46 14.61
N PHE A 120 4.89 -3.51 14.74
CA PHE A 120 5.19 -2.13 15.10
C PHE A 120 5.92 -2.03 16.46
N LYS A 121 5.38 -2.68 17.49
CA LYS A 121 6.00 -2.72 18.83
C LYS A 121 7.41 -3.28 18.77
N ALA A 122 7.64 -4.32 17.98
CA ALA A 122 8.97 -4.92 17.82
C ALA A 122 9.99 -3.91 17.25
N VAL A 123 9.62 -3.10 16.26
CA VAL A 123 10.52 -2.05 15.72
C VAL A 123 10.75 -0.96 16.76
N SER A 124 9.69 -0.53 17.46
CA SER A 124 9.79 0.48 18.51
C SER A 124 10.73 0.04 19.63
N ASP A 125 10.63 -1.22 20.07
CA ASP A 125 11.52 -1.82 21.06
C ASP A 125 12.98 -1.83 20.57
N VAL A 126 13.22 -2.20 19.31
CA VAL A 126 14.55 -2.17 18.70
C VAL A 126 15.10 -0.74 18.71
N VAL A 127 14.31 0.25 18.31
CA VAL A 127 14.72 1.66 18.30
C VAL A 127 15.08 2.12 19.71
N HIS A 128 14.25 1.78 20.70
CA HIS A 128 14.50 2.10 22.09
C HIS A 128 15.78 1.43 22.62
N GLN A 129 16.02 0.17 22.26
CA GLN A 129 17.24 -0.55 22.63
C GLN A 129 18.49 0.12 22.05
N VAL A 130 18.49 0.45 20.75
CA VAL A 130 19.63 1.10 20.08
C VAL A 130 19.90 2.51 20.63
N LYS A 131 18.84 3.28 20.96
CA LYS A 131 18.99 4.62 21.55
C LYS A 131 19.60 4.59 22.96
N ASN A 132 19.37 3.52 23.72
CA ASN A 132 19.92 3.33 25.06
C ASN A 132 21.22 2.49 25.06
N ASP A 133 21.85 2.30 23.90
CA ASP A 133 23.04 1.45 23.70
C ASP A 133 22.89 0.02 24.26
N ALA A 134 21.65 -0.48 24.32
CA ALA A 134 21.34 -1.85 24.66
C ALA A 134 21.53 -2.78 23.45
N VAL A 135 21.87 -4.04 23.72
CA VAL A 135 22.00 -5.07 22.69
C VAL A 135 20.61 -5.46 22.19
N ILE A 136 20.40 -5.49 20.87
CA ILE A 136 19.12 -5.90 20.30
C ILE A 136 18.86 -7.37 20.59
N ASN A 137 17.65 -7.66 21.07
CA ASN A 137 17.16 -9.02 21.22
C ASN A 137 16.53 -9.52 19.90
N GLY A 138 17.35 -10.07 19.01
CA GLY A 138 16.89 -10.57 17.71
C GLY A 138 15.91 -11.75 17.81
N GLU A 139 15.92 -12.52 18.90
CA GLU A 139 14.95 -13.60 19.11
C GLU A 139 13.53 -13.06 19.27
N GLN A 140 13.36 -11.94 19.98
CA GLN A 140 12.07 -11.29 20.15
C GLN A 140 11.55 -10.74 18.80
N THR A 141 12.41 -10.07 18.03
CA THR A 141 12.04 -9.58 16.70
C THR A 141 11.65 -10.73 15.78
N ARG A 142 12.44 -11.81 15.77
CA ARG A 142 12.17 -13.00 14.96
C ARG A 142 10.86 -13.69 15.36
N ALA A 143 10.54 -13.74 16.66
CA ALA A 143 9.28 -14.32 17.14
C ALA A 143 8.06 -13.59 16.58
N VAL A 144 8.10 -12.25 16.54
CA VAL A 144 7.02 -11.45 15.93
C VAL A 144 6.97 -11.66 14.41
N MET A 145 8.13 -11.74 13.75
CA MET A 145 8.17 -12.02 12.31
C MET A 145 7.63 -13.40 11.96
N ARG A 146 7.78 -14.39 12.84
CA ARG A 146 7.17 -15.72 12.66
C ARG A 146 5.66 -15.65 12.57
N THR A 147 5.00 -14.87 13.43
CA THR A 147 3.55 -14.65 13.36
C THR A 147 3.16 -14.03 12.02
N LEU A 148 3.92 -13.02 11.57
CA LEU A 148 3.71 -12.36 10.29
C LEU A 148 3.88 -13.32 9.10
N VAL A 149 4.92 -14.17 9.12
CA VAL A 149 5.13 -15.23 8.14
C VAL A 149 3.95 -16.20 8.10
N ASP A 150 3.46 -16.63 9.25
CA ASP A 150 2.37 -17.58 9.35
C ASP A 150 1.06 -17.03 8.76
N GLU A 151 0.73 -15.76 8.99
CA GLU A 151 -0.44 -15.13 8.38
C GLU A 151 -0.31 -14.99 6.85
N VAL A 152 0.86 -14.54 6.37
CA VAL A 152 1.12 -14.41 4.92
C VAL A 152 1.04 -15.77 4.22
N LEU A 153 1.56 -16.84 4.83
CA LEU A 153 1.50 -18.19 4.27
C LEU A 153 0.10 -18.80 4.30
N GLN A 154 -0.78 -18.36 5.21
CA GLN A 154 -2.19 -18.79 5.26
C GLN A 154 -3.07 -18.09 4.23
N ALA A 155 -2.59 -16.97 3.65
CA ALA A 155 -3.28 -16.21 2.61
C ALA A 155 -2.42 -16.05 1.33
N PRO A 156 -1.96 -17.14 0.69
CA PRO A 156 -1.00 -17.07 -0.43
C PRO A 156 -1.56 -16.47 -1.72
N ASP A 157 -2.89 -16.55 -1.90
CA ASP A 157 -3.65 -16.01 -3.03
C ASP A 157 -4.25 -14.64 -2.74
N ALA A 158 -4.09 -14.15 -1.51
CA ALA A 158 -4.49 -12.80 -1.22
C ALA A 158 -3.43 -11.89 -1.84
N ILE A 159 -3.78 -11.34 -3.00
CA ILE A 159 -2.98 -10.43 -3.85
C ILE A 159 -2.59 -9.12 -3.11
N MET A 160 -2.98 -9.01 -1.83
CA MET A 160 -2.73 -7.98 -0.82
C MET A 160 -3.19 -6.57 -1.19
N ASN A 161 -4.29 -6.17 -0.53
CA ASN A 161 -4.53 -4.81 -0.06
C ASN A 161 -3.51 -4.43 1.03
N LEU A 162 -2.21 -4.40 0.70
CA LEU A 162 -1.20 -3.66 1.49
C LEU A 162 -1.50 -2.16 1.49
N MET A 163 -2.36 -1.71 0.56
CA MET A 163 -2.81 -0.33 0.41
C MET A 163 -3.76 0.13 1.53
N ASP A 164 -4.34 -0.80 2.31
CA ASP A 164 -5.19 -0.48 3.47
C ASP A 164 -4.37 -0.21 4.76
N ILE A 165 -3.05 -0.42 4.74
CA ILE A 165 -2.16 -0.11 5.87
C ILE A 165 -1.76 1.37 5.78
N LYS A 166 -2.75 2.27 5.90
CA LYS A 166 -2.55 3.71 6.02
C LYS A 166 -3.24 4.26 7.27
N SER A 167 -2.89 3.70 8.43
CA SER A 167 -3.39 4.20 9.71
C SER A 167 -2.48 3.86 10.89
N PHE A 168 -1.18 4.18 10.79
CA PHE A 168 -0.35 4.42 11.97
C PHE A 168 0.64 5.53 11.67
N ASP A 169 0.53 6.63 12.42
CA ASP A 169 1.16 7.94 12.22
C ASP A 169 2.65 7.96 12.63
N ASP A 170 3.38 6.93 12.20
CA ASP A 170 4.82 6.79 12.41
C ASP A 170 5.42 6.19 11.14
N TYR A 171 5.53 7.02 10.10
CA TYR A 171 5.90 6.67 8.71
C TYR A 171 7.09 5.70 8.62
N THR A 172 8.12 5.88 9.45
CA THR A 172 9.32 5.03 9.47
C THR A 172 9.05 3.61 9.97
N PHE A 173 8.13 3.45 10.92
CA PHE A 173 7.80 2.15 11.51
C PHE A 173 6.84 1.35 10.62
N THR A 174 5.85 2.03 10.04
CA THR A 174 4.94 1.44 9.03
C THR A 174 5.72 1.01 7.79
N HIS A 175 6.71 1.80 7.35
CA HIS A 175 7.60 1.44 6.25
C HIS A 175 8.32 0.10 6.48
N ASN A 176 8.95 -0.10 7.63
CA ASN A 176 9.69 -1.33 7.92
C ASN A 176 8.79 -2.57 7.92
N VAL A 177 7.57 -2.45 8.46
CA VAL A 177 6.57 -3.51 8.45
C VAL A 177 6.14 -3.83 7.01
N ASN A 178 5.83 -2.80 6.22
CA ASN A 178 5.42 -2.97 4.82
C ASN A 178 6.51 -3.62 3.97
N VAL A 179 7.75 -3.14 4.08
CA VAL A 179 8.90 -3.72 3.37
C VAL A 179 9.09 -5.19 3.74
N SER A 180 8.90 -5.55 5.00
CA SER A 180 8.96 -6.95 5.46
C SER A 180 7.85 -7.80 4.85
N ALA A 181 6.60 -7.31 4.86
CA ALA A 181 5.45 -8.00 4.30
C ALA A 181 5.57 -8.19 2.78
N ILE A 182 6.00 -7.15 2.05
CA ILE A 182 6.26 -7.22 0.60
C ILE A 182 7.39 -8.21 0.31
N SER A 183 8.47 -8.17 1.09
CA SER A 183 9.60 -9.10 0.94
C SER A 183 9.18 -10.55 1.15
N LEU A 184 8.28 -10.82 2.09
CA LEU A 184 7.73 -12.16 2.30
C LEU A 184 6.90 -12.66 1.11
N LEU A 185 6.06 -11.80 0.52
CA LEU A 185 5.33 -12.18 -0.69
C LEU A 185 6.27 -12.52 -1.84
N ILE A 186 7.33 -11.72 -2.03
CA ILE A 186 8.35 -11.97 -3.04
C ILE A 186 9.07 -13.30 -2.73
N GLY A 187 9.63 -13.46 -1.53
CA GLY A 187 10.36 -14.67 -1.13
C GLY A 187 9.50 -15.94 -1.21
N SER A 188 8.24 -15.86 -0.78
CA SER A 188 7.29 -16.97 -0.89
C SER A 188 7.05 -17.37 -2.34
N SER A 189 6.90 -16.39 -3.23
CA SER A 189 6.75 -16.65 -4.68
C SER A 189 8.02 -17.21 -5.34
N MET A 190 9.18 -17.02 -4.72
CA MET A 190 10.46 -17.62 -5.13
C MET A 190 10.68 -19.01 -4.52
N GLY A 191 9.77 -19.49 -3.66
CA GLY A 191 9.82 -20.81 -3.07
C GLY A 191 10.75 -20.95 -1.86
N LEU A 192 11.06 -19.84 -1.16
CA LEU A 192 11.85 -19.88 0.08
C LEU A 192 11.10 -20.69 1.14
N ALA A 193 11.84 -21.49 1.90
CA ALA A 193 11.31 -22.24 3.02
C ALA A 193 10.88 -21.30 4.16
N LYS A 194 10.00 -21.78 5.06
CA LYS A 194 9.49 -20.98 6.18
C LYS A 194 10.62 -20.36 7.03
N ASP A 195 11.66 -21.12 7.34
CA ASP A 195 12.78 -20.60 8.14
C ASP A 195 13.56 -19.50 7.41
N GLU A 196 13.72 -19.61 6.09
CA GLU A 196 14.34 -18.57 5.24
C GLU A 196 13.46 -17.31 5.17
N LEU A 197 12.13 -17.48 5.10
CA LEU A 197 11.17 -16.38 5.15
C LEU A 197 11.22 -15.63 6.48
N GLU A 198 11.33 -16.34 7.62
CA GLU A 198 11.50 -15.71 8.94
C GLU A 198 12.77 -14.84 9.00
N GLU A 199 13.88 -15.34 8.47
CA GLU A 199 15.14 -14.60 8.42
C GLU A 199 15.09 -13.41 7.46
N LEU A 200 14.48 -13.58 6.29
CA LEU A 200 14.23 -12.52 5.31
C LEU A 200 13.39 -11.40 5.94
N ALA A 201 12.23 -11.72 6.52
CA ALA A 201 11.36 -10.74 7.16
C ALA A 201 12.07 -10.00 8.28
N THR A 202 12.83 -10.72 9.12
CA THR A 202 13.60 -10.10 10.21
C THR A 202 14.67 -9.15 9.70
N GLY A 203 15.38 -9.52 8.62
CA GLY A 203 16.37 -8.64 8.00
C GLY A 203 15.73 -7.39 7.37
N CYS A 204 14.66 -7.56 6.62
CA CYS A 204 13.89 -6.47 6.00
C CYS A 204 13.29 -5.52 7.04
N MET A 205 12.83 -6.03 8.18
CA MET A 205 12.28 -5.21 9.26
C MET A 205 13.34 -4.30 9.89
N LEU A 206 14.60 -4.72 9.84
CA LEU A 206 15.73 -4.05 10.47
C LEU A 206 16.64 -3.33 9.47
N HIS A 207 16.28 -3.31 8.18
CA HIS A 207 17.16 -2.82 7.10
C HIS A 207 17.65 -1.38 7.35
N ASP A 208 16.78 -0.55 7.91
CA ASP A 208 17.00 0.88 8.14
C ASP A 208 17.44 1.24 9.57
N VAL A 209 17.75 0.26 10.43
CA VAL A 209 18.09 0.50 11.85
C VAL A 209 19.26 1.47 12.04
N GLY A 210 20.16 1.56 11.05
CA GLY A 210 21.26 2.52 11.05
C GLY A 210 20.82 3.99 11.03
N LYS A 211 19.61 4.30 10.54
CA LYS A 211 19.07 5.67 10.53
C LYS A 211 18.95 6.27 11.93
N ILE A 212 18.87 5.45 12.97
CA ILE A 212 18.84 5.90 14.38
C ILE A 212 20.09 6.72 14.76
N LYS A 213 21.21 6.48 14.07
CA LYS A 213 22.49 7.15 14.32
C LYS A 213 22.73 8.34 13.36
N ILE A 214 21.79 8.63 12.46
CA ILE A 214 21.78 9.81 11.58
C ILE A 214 21.07 10.97 12.28
N ALA A 215 21.54 12.20 12.07
CA ALA A 215 20.89 13.37 12.65
C ALA A 215 19.41 13.50 12.21
N ILE A 216 18.52 13.74 13.18
CA ILE A 216 17.07 13.83 12.91
C ILE A 216 16.74 14.98 11.96
N ASP A 217 17.45 16.10 12.07
CA ASP A 217 17.27 17.27 11.19
C ASP A 217 17.65 16.93 9.74
N LEU A 218 18.63 16.04 9.54
CA LEU A 218 19.02 15.55 8.22
C LEU A 218 17.96 14.59 7.65
N LEU A 219 17.42 13.69 8.46
CA LEU A 219 16.35 12.77 8.04
C LEU A 219 15.07 13.50 7.65
N ASN A 220 14.75 14.60 8.34
CA ASN A 220 13.54 15.39 8.13
C ASN A 220 13.74 16.61 7.22
N LYS A 221 14.91 16.76 6.60
CA LYS A 221 15.23 17.93 5.80
C LYS A 221 14.30 18.04 4.58
N GLU A 222 13.64 19.18 4.46
CA GLU A 222 12.88 19.53 3.27
C GLU A 222 13.82 20.06 2.16
N GLY A 223 13.77 19.44 0.98
CA GLY A 223 14.56 19.85 -0.19
C GLY A 223 15.75 18.93 -0.49
N SER A 224 16.70 19.43 -1.28
CA SER A 224 17.87 18.64 -1.69
C SER A 224 18.95 18.61 -0.59
N LEU A 225 19.59 17.46 -0.43
CA LEU A 225 20.75 17.28 0.45
C LEU A 225 22.00 17.86 -0.21
N SER A 226 22.91 18.41 0.60
CA SER A 226 24.28 18.71 0.19
C SER A 226 25.09 17.41 0.00
N ASP A 227 26.25 17.51 -0.64
CA ASP A 227 27.12 16.35 -0.85
C ASP A 227 27.55 15.70 0.49
N ASP A 228 27.88 16.52 1.49
CA ASP A 228 28.29 16.04 2.82
C ASP A 228 27.13 15.38 3.57
N GLU A 229 25.94 15.98 3.52
CA GLU A 229 24.71 15.42 4.08
C GLU A 229 24.35 14.08 3.41
N PHE A 230 24.59 13.98 2.11
CA PHE A 230 24.35 12.75 1.36
C PHE A 230 25.36 11.66 1.72
N VAL A 231 26.62 12.01 1.98
CA VAL A 231 27.64 11.09 2.50
C VAL A 231 27.25 10.58 3.89
N GLU A 232 26.80 11.45 4.78
CA GLU A 232 26.32 11.07 6.11
C GLU A 232 25.12 10.12 5.99
N LEU A 233 24.10 10.47 5.22
CA LEU A 233 22.92 9.61 5.03
C LEU A 233 23.30 8.24 4.44
N ARG A 234 24.24 8.18 3.48
CA ARG A 234 24.74 6.93 2.88
C ARG A 234 25.55 6.05 3.83
N SER A 235 25.89 6.53 5.02
CA SER A 235 26.58 5.73 6.02
C SER A 235 25.65 4.80 6.82
N HIS A 236 24.33 5.05 6.81
CA HIS A 236 23.38 4.26 7.61
C HIS A 236 23.40 2.74 7.32
N PRO A 237 23.65 2.22 6.09
CA PRO A 237 23.70 0.78 5.89
C PRO A 237 24.84 0.13 6.69
N ARG A 238 26.00 0.80 6.70
CA ARG A 238 27.15 0.34 7.47
C ARG A 238 26.90 0.42 8.97
N GLN A 239 26.35 1.55 9.43
CA GLN A 239 26.02 1.74 10.83
C GLN A 239 24.97 0.72 11.31
N GLY A 240 23.96 0.42 10.47
CA GLY A 240 22.95 -0.59 10.75
C GLY A 240 23.57 -1.97 10.90
N TYR A 241 24.43 -2.39 9.98
CA TYR A 241 25.16 -3.64 10.10
C TYR A 241 26.01 -3.72 11.38
N ASP A 242 26.78 -2.67 11.70
CA ASP A 242 27.63 -2.64 12.88
C ASP A 242 26.81 -2.70 14.20
N ILE A 243 25.55 -2.22 14.19
CA ILE A 243 24.58 -2.41 15.29
C ILE A 243 24.14 -3.88 15.34
N LEU A 244 23.73 -4.45 14.21
CA LEU A 244 23.14 -5.79 14.15
C LEU A 244 24.15 -6.92 14.41
N VAL A 245 25.44 -6.73 14.12
CA VAL A 245 26.51 -7.70 14.43
C VAL A 245 26.65 -7.94 15.93
N LYS A 246 26.36 -6.93 16.76
CA LYS A 246 26.39 -7.06 18.22
C LYS A 246 25.17 -7.79 18.78
N SER A 247 24.15 -7.99 17.95
CA SER A 247 22.85 -8.52 18.34
C SER A 247 22.85 -10.05 18.36
N ARG A 248 22.15 -10.64 19.33
CA ARG A 248 21.97 -12.09 19.45
C ARG A 248 20.74 -12.54 18.68
N GLY A 249 20.73 -13.78 18.18
CA GLY A 249 19.55 -14.40 17.55
C GLY A 249 19.26 -13.99 16.11
N LEU A 250 20.14 -13.20 15.46
CA LEU A 250 20.04 -12.85 14.04
C LEU A 250 21.01 -13.67 13.20
N SER A 251 20.55 -14.18 12.05
CA SER A 251 21.43 -14.81 11.07
C SER A 251 22.26 -13.76 10.34
N GLU A 252 23.39 -14.18 9.78
CA GLU A 252 24.27 -13.29 9.03
C GLU A 252 23.55 -12.70 7.81
N GLU A 253 22.75 -13.50 7.12
CA GLU A 253 21.95 -13.07 5.98
C GLU A 253 20.96 -11.95 6.35
N SER A 254 20.28 -12.04 7.51
CA SER A 254 19.41 -10.97 8.01
C SER A 254 20.20 -9.68 8.31
N ARG A 255 21.41 -9.78 8.85
CA ARG A 255 22.26 -8.61 9.14
C ARG A 255 22.71 -7.93 7.84
N LEU A 256 23.07 -8.72 6.84
CA LEU A 256 23.55 -8.22 5.56
C LEU A 256 22.50 -7.41 4.80
N VAL A 257 21.20 -7.62 5.06
CA VAL A 257 20.12 -6.77 4.52
C VAL A 257 20.36 -5.30 4.87
N ALA A 258 20.66 -4.99 6.14
CA ALA A 258 20.94 -3.62 6.54
C ALA A 258 22.16 -3.03 5.80
N LEU A 259 23.18 -3.84 5.52
CA LEU A 259 24.38 -3.38 4.81
C LEU A 259 24.16 -3.17 3.31
N GLN A 260 23.36 -4.04 2.67
CA GLN A 260 23.36 -4.19 1.21
C GLN A 260 22.04 -3.82 0.52
N HIS A 261 20.98 -3.45 1.24
CA HIS A 261 19.67 -3.14 0.62
C HIS A 261 19.70 -1.94 -0.37
N HIS A 262 20.75 -1.10 -0.33
CA HIS A 262 21.01 -0.04 -1.30
C HIS A 262 22.06 -0.39 -2.37
N GLU A 263 22.59 -1.61 -2.35
CA GLU A 263 23.37 -2.13 -3.46
C GLU A 263 22.48 -2.31 -4.69
N LYS A 264 23.08 -2.13 -5.87
CA LYS A 264 22.36 -2.26 -7.14
C LYS A 264 22.94 -3.44 -7.89
N PHE A 265 22.09 -4.22 -8.55
CA PHE A 265 22.48 -5.46 -9.19
C PHE A 265 23.65 -5.31 -10.19
N GLN A 266 23.79 -4.14 -10.84
CA GLN A 266 24.89 -3.81 -11.76
C GLN A 266 26.12 -3.17 -11.10
N GLY A 267 26.18 -3.02 -9.78
CA GLY A 267 27.36 -2.54 -9.03
C GLY A 267 27.56 -1.03 -9.01
N ASN A 268 26.48 -0.25 -9.12
CA ASN A 268 26.52 1.21 -8.95
C ASN A 268 25.69 1.67 -7.73
N GLY A 269 25.51 0.77 -6.77
CA GLY A 269 24.87 1.03 -5.48
C GLY A 269 25.88 1.47 -4.41
N TYR A 270 25.50 1.37 -3.14
CA TYR A 270 26.37 1.67 -2.01
C TYR A 270 26.05 0.74 -0.84
N PRO A 271 26.97 0.54 0.12
CA PRO A 271 28.25 1.21 0.31
C PRO A 271 29.46 0.58 -0.42
N ALA A 272 29.38 -0.67 -0.85
CA ALA A 272 30.50 -1.45 -1.37
C ALA A 272 30.48 -1.63 -2.91
N ASN A 273 29.42 -1.20 -3.62
CA ASN A 273 29.27 -1.33 -5.06
C ASN A 273 29.25 -2.80 -5.53
N LEU A 274 28.63 -3.68 -4.74
CA LEU A 274 28.55 -5.11 -5.00
C LEU A 274 27.76 -5.42 -6.27
N ARG A 275 28.11 -6.51 -6.96
CA ARG A 275 27.48 -6.91 -8.23
C ARG A 275 26.82 -8.27 -8.17
N GLY A 276 25.63 -8.36 -8.75
CA GLY A 276 24.93 -9.61 -8.94
C GLY A 276 24.79 -10.41 -7.64
N ASN A 277 25.40 -11.60 -7.63
CA ASN A 277 25.34 -12.54 -6.51
C ASN A 277 26.29 -12.21 -5.34
N GLU A 278 27.11 -11.16 -5.43
CA GLU A 278 27.81 -10.61 -4.26
C GLU A 278 26.83 -9.95 -3.27
N ILE A 279 25.65 -9.56 -3.77
CA ILE A 279 24.52 -9.08 -2.98
C ILE A 279 23.71 -10.31 -2.55
N THR A 280 23.45 -10.45 -1.25
CA THR A 280 22.66 -11.57 -0.73
C THR A 280 21.27 -11.58 -1.34
N LEU A 281 20.64 -12.76 -1.43
CA LEU A 281 19.28 -12.86 -1.95
C LEU A 281 18.30 -11.99 -1.13
N TYR A 282 18.45 -11.99 0.20
CA TYR A 282 17.58 -11.21 1.07
C TYR A 282 17.70 -9.71 0.81
N SER A 283 18.93 -9.21 0.61
CA SER A 283 19.16 -7.81 0.25
C SER A 283 18.57 -7.46 -1.11
N ARG A 284 18.72 -8.34 -2.10
CA ARG A 284 18.10 -8.13 -3.44
C ARG A 284 16.58 -8.08 -3.37
N ILE A 285 15.94 -8.90 -2.54
CA ILE A 285 14.49 -8.85 -2.28
C ILE A 285 14.12 -7.54 -1.58
N CYS A 286 14.83 -7.20 -0.51
CA CYS A 286 14.60 -5.97 0.26
C CYS A 286 14.69 -4.72 -0.61
N SER A 287 15.65 -4.64 -1.53
CA SER A 287 15.79 -3.49 -2.45
C SER A 287 14.56 -3.26 -3.32
N VAL A 288 13.91 -4.33 -3.79
CA VAL A 288 12.68 -4.21 -4.60
C VAL A 288 11.51 -3.78 -3.70
N ALA A 289 11.39 -4.38 -2.52
CA ALA A 289 10.33 -4.08 -1.56
C ALA A 289 10.40 -2.64 -1.04
N ASP A 290 11.59 -2.17 -0.64
CA ASP A 290 11.87 -0.81 -0.18
C ASP A 290 11.49 0.23 -1.23
N VAL A 291 11.96 0.07 -2.48
CA VAL A 291 11.64 1.01 -3.55
C VAL A 291 10.14 0.99 -3.88
N TYR A 292 9.49 -0.17 -3.87
CA TYR A 292 8.05 -0.25 -4.10
C TYR A 292 7.27 0.51 -3.02
N ASP A 293 7.49 0.19 -1.74
CA ASP A 293 6.80 0.85 -0.63
C ASP A 293 7.08 2.35 -0.63
N ALA A 294 8.34 2.75 -0.85
CA ALA A 294 8.71 4.14 -0.97
C ALA A 294 7.88 4.90 -2.01
N LEU A 295 7.61 4.27 -3.17
CA LEU A 295 6.82 4.84 -4.27
C LEU A 295 5.32 4.89 -3.95
N THR A 296 4.79 3.89 -3.24
CA THR A 296 3.34 3.74 -2.99
C THR A 296 2.86 4.32 -1.65
N THR A 297 3.77 4.79 -0.81
CA THR A 297 3.46 5.38 0.51
C THR A 297 3.61 6.90 0.48
N ASP A 298 2.70 7.60 1.14
CA ASP A 298 2.76 9.07 1.25
C ASP A 298 3.97 9.47 2.09
N ARG A 299 4.74 10.46 1.61
CA ARG A 299 5.87 11.06 2.33
C ARG A 299 5.58 12.54 2.57
N PRO A 300 6.16 13.17 3.61
CA PRO A 300 5.95 14.59 3.90
C PRO A 300 6.14 15.53 2.68
N TYR A 301 7.05 15.16 1.78
CA TYR A 301 7.41 15.92 0.58
C TYR A 301 6.87 15.33 -0.74
N ARG A 302 6.13 14.21 -0.71
CA ARG A 302 5.65 13.55 -1.93
C ARG A 302 4.43 12.66 -1.68
N LEU A 303 3.37 12.87 -2.45
CA LEU A 303 2.21 11.98 -2.47
C LEU A 303 2.58 10.59 -3.03
N ALA A 304 1.93 9.56 -2.51
CA ALA A 304 2.01 8.21 -3.01
C ALA A 304 1.68 8.14 -4.51
N MET A 305 2.47 7.35 -5.24
CA MET A 305 2.16 6.98 -6.62
C MET A 305 1.14 5.84 -6.65
N SER A 306 0.44 5.71 -7.78
CA SER A 306 -0.38 4.52 -7.99
C SER A 306 0.51 3.27 -8.04
N PRO A 307 0.02 2.11 -7.56
CA PRO A 307 0.71 0.83 -7.70
C PRO A 307 1.16 0.55 -9.14
N TYR A 308 0.31 0.91 -10.10
CA TYR A 308 0.60 0.81 -11.53
C TYR A 308 1.85 1.61 -11.92
N ASP A 309 1.93 2.87 -11.52
CA ASP A 309 3.08 3.73 -11.83
C ASP A 309 4.34 3.24 -11.11
N ALA A 310 4.22 2.76 -9.86
CA ALA A 310 5.33 2.21 -9.11
C ALA A 310 5.90 0.95 -9.78
N ILE A 311 5.05 -0.01 -10.18
CA ILE A 311 5.49 -1.22 -10.91
C ILE A 311 6.08 -0.84 -12.27
N LYS A 312 5.52 0.16 -12.96
CA LYS A 312 6.09 0.68 -14.21
C LYS A 312 7.50 1.24 -14.02
N ILE A 313 7.76 1.96 -12.92
CA ILE A 313 9.10 2.46 -12.58
C ILE A 313 10.05 1.30 -12.29
N LEU A 314 9.63 0.33 -11.49
CA LEU A 314 10.44 -0.86 -11.16
C LEU A 314 10.80 -1.67 -12.41
N THR A 315 9.82 -1.92 -13.28
CA THR A 315 10.00 -2.64 -14.55
C THR A 315 10.82 -1.87 -15.58
N SER A 316 10.70 -0.54 -15.63
CA SER A 316 11.59 0.29 -16.48
C SER A 316 13.04 0.30 -15.97
N GLY A 317 13.25 -0.02 -14.69
CA GLY A 317 14.57 -0.16 -14.06
C GLY A 317 15.19 -1.56 -14.16
N ILE A 318 14.49 -2.53 -14.79
CA ILE A 318 14.91 -3.95 -14.90
C ILE A 318 16.31 -4.11 -15.50
N ASP A 319 16.74 -3.15 -16.32
CA ASP A 319 18.01 -3.23 -17.03
C ASP A 319 19.22 -2.84 -16.16
N ARG A 320 19.01 -2.24 -14.96
CA ARG A 320 20.14 -1.60 -14.23
C ARG A 320 20.16 -1.75 -12.72
N HIS A 321 19.03 -1.80 -12.03
CA HIS A 321 19.03 -1.65 -10.56
C HIS A 321 18.69 -2.92 -9.79
N PHE A 322 17.76 -3.72 -10.30
CA PHE A 322 17.19 -4.86 -9.57
C PHE A 322 17.60 -6.20 -10.17
N ASP A 323 17.58 -7.25 -9.35
CA ASP A 323 17.72 -8.61 -9.84
C ASP A 323 16.48 -9.00 -10.67
N PRO A 324 16.65 -9.42 -11.95
CA PRO A 324 15.54 -9.79 -12.81
C PRO A 324 14.67 -10.93 -12.27
N ASN A 325 15.24 -11.88 -11.53
CA ASN A 325 14.50 -13.00 -10.96
C ASN A 325 13.61 -12.53 -9.81
N VAL A 326 14.16 -11.68 -8.93
CA VAL A 326 13.41 -11.06 -7.83
C VAL A 326 12.30 -10.18 -8.36
N LEU A 327 12.58 -9.37 -9.39
CA LEU A 327 11.56 -8.50 -9.98
C LEU A 327 10.46 -9.32 -10.67
N THR A 328 10.81 -10.42 -11.34
CA THR A 328 9.82 -11.34 -11.93
C THR A 328 8.92 -11.94 -10.84
N ALA A 329 9.50 -12.37 -9.72
CA ALA A 329 8.78 -12.88 -8.56
C ALA A 329 7.83 -11.83 -7.97
N PHE A 330 8.30 -10.59 -7.80
CA PHE A 330 7.49 -9.45 -7.38
C PHE A 330 6.29 -9.22 -8.31
N ILE A 331 6.50 -9.11 -9.62
CA ILE A 331 5.38 -8.78 -10.53
C ILE A 331 4.34 -9.92 -10.59
N ARG A 332 4.76 -11.18 -10.40
CA ARG A 332 3.83 -12.33 -10.30
C ARG A 332 2.84 -12.17 -9.14
N LYS A 333 3.25 -11.54 -8.03
CA LYS A 333 2.39 -11.32 -6.86
C LYS A 333 1.61 -10.01 -6.93
N PHE A 334 2.23 -8.93 -7.41
CA PHE A 334 1.69 -7.56 -7.31
C PHE A 334 0.93 -7.08 -8.56
N SER A 335 0.64 -7.96 -9.53
CA SER A 335 -0.01 -7.73 -10.83
C SER A 335 -0.22 -6.27 -11.26
N LEU A 336 0.43 -5.87 -12.35
CA LEU A 336 0.33 -4.53 -12.93
C LEU A 336 -1.13 -4.09 -13.19
N TYR A 337 -2.01 -5.05 -13.44
CA TYR A 337 -3.43 -4.81 -13.63
C TYR A 337 -4.24 -5.83 -12.82
N PRO A 338 -4.67 -5.48 -11.58
CA PRO A 338 -5.48 -6.37 -10.76
C PRO A 338 -6.81 -6.71 -11.42
N ALA A 339 -7.38 -7.87 -11.09
CA ALA A 339 -8.75 -8.19 -11.46
C ALA A 339 -9.69 -7.08 -10.95
N GLY A 340 -10.68 -6.70 -11.76
CA GLY A 340 -11.58 -5.58 -11.48
C GLY A 340 -11.09 -4.21 -11.97
N SER A 341 -9.81 -4.06 -12.33
CA SER A 341 -9.30 -2.79 -12.87
C SER A 341 -9.75 -2.54 -14.31
N PHE A 342 -9.91 -1.26 -14.68
CA PHE A 342 -10.22 -0.85 -16.04
C PHE A 342 -8.95 -0.39 -16.75
N VAL A 343 -8.76 -0.85 -17.98
CA VAL A 343 -7.57 -0.59 -18.78
C VAL A 343 -7.94 -0.09 -20.17
N ARG A 344 -7.09 0.77 -20.74
CA ARG A 344 -7.18 1.24 -22.12
C ARG A 344 -6.19 0.48 -22.98
N LEU A 345 -6.65 -0.05 -24.11
CA LEU A 345 -5.79 -0.74 -25.07
C LEU A 345 -5.27 0.23 -26.14
N ASN A 346 -4.26 -0.20 -26.89
CA ASN A 346 -3.59 0.57 -27.94
C ASN A 346 -4.50 1.01 -29.10
N ASP A 347 -5.63 0.33 -29.31
CA ASP A 347 -6.67 0.73 -30.28
C ASP A 347 -7.69 1.71 -29.69
N ALA A 348 -7.43 2.25 -28.50
CA ALA A 348 -8.29 3.12 -27.70
C ALA A 348 -9.53 2.43 -27.08
N SER A 349 -9.70 1.11 -27.26
CA SER A 349 -10.75 0.36 -26.58
C SER A 349 -10.54 0.34 -25.07
N ILE A 350 -11.63 0.11 -24.34
CA ILE A 350 -11.63 0.02 -22.87
C ILE A 350 -12.04 -1.38 -22.46
N ALA A 351 -11.30 -1.96 -21.53
CA ALA A 351 -11.50 -3.32 -21.06
C ALA A 351 -11.49 -3.39 -19.52
N LEU A 352 -12.24 -4.36 -18.97
CA LEU A 352 -12.17 -4.77 -17.57
C LEU A 352 -11.19 -5.93 -17.45
N VAL A 353 -10.27 -5.87 -16.51
CA VAL A 353 -9.38 -6.99 -16.22
C VAL A 353 -10.14 -8.04 -15.43
N LEU A 354 -10.18 -9.27 -15.95
CA LEU A 354 -10.88 -10.37 -15.30
C LEU A 354 -9.96 -11.18 -14.38
N ARG A 355 -8.75 -11.47 -14.86
CA ARG A 355 -7.76 -12.28 -14.15
C ARG A 355 -6.37 -12.05 -14.72
N ASN A 356 -5.38 -12.23 -13.86
CA ASN A 356 -3.97 -12.21 -14.25
C ASN A 356 -3.68 -13.38 -15.19
N ASN A 357 -2.70 -13.21 -16.08
CA ASN A 357 -2.20 -14.30 -16.89
C ASN A 357 -0.88 -14.84 -16.30
N PRO A 358 -0.80 -16.13 -15.94
CA PRO A 358 0.44 -16.75 -15.43
C PRO A 358 1.64 -16.62 -16.37
N GLU A 359 1.41 -16.62 -17.68
CA GLU A 359 2.46 -16.56 -18.71
C GLU A 359 2.95 -15.13 -18.96
N SER A 360 2.12 -14.12 -18.67
CA SER A 360 2.49 -12.72 -18.86
C SER A 360 1.64 -11.78 -17.99
N VAL A 361 2.25 -11.31 -16.91
CA VAL A 361 1.69 -10.33 -15.96
C VAL A 361 1.27 -8.99 -16.59
N ILE A 362 1.89 -8.58 -17.70
CA ILE A 362 1.52 -7.36 -18.44
C ILE A 362 0.43 -7.60 -19.51
N ARG A 363 -0.03 -8.85 -19.65
CA ARG A 363 -1.02 -9.28 -20.64
C ARG A 363 -2.12 -10.12 -19.97
N PRO A 364 -2.93 -9.52 -19.08
CA PRO A 364 -4.01 -10.21 -18.39
C PRO A 364 -5.11 -10.66 -19.35
N VAL A 365 -6.04 -11.48 -18.85
CA VAL A 365 -7.30 -11.74 -19.54
C VAL A 365 -8.25 -10.59 -19.26
N VAL A 366 -8.73 -9.95 -20.31
CA VAL A 366 -9.59 -8.77 -20.23
C VAL A 366 -10.92 -9.01 -20.92
N LYS A 367 -11.94 -8.29 -20.47
CA LYS A 367 -13.25 -8.24 -21.10
C LYS A 367 -13.40 -6.88 -21.78
N LEU A 368 -13.57 -6.87 -23.09
CA LEU A 368 -13.82 -5.62 -23.81
C LEU A 368 -15.18 -5.03 -23.42
N LEU A 369 -15.19 -3.74 -23.12
CA LEU A 369 -16.39 -2.99 -22.72
C LEU A 369 -16.82 -2.03 -23.83
N LYS A 370 -15.84 -1.34 -24.43
CA LYS A 370 -16.06 -0.38 -25.52
C LYS A 370 -15.02 -0.50 -26.60
N ASP A 371 -15.43 -0.26 -27.83
CA ASP A 371 -14.53 -0.18 -28.98
C ASP A 371 -13.82 1.18 -29.08
N SER A 372 -13.02 1.34 -30.13
CA SER A 372 -12.27 2.57 -30.44
C SER A 372 -13.14 3.80 -30.72
N LYS A 373 -14.43 3.60 -30.99
CA LYS A 373 -15.43 4.66 -31.24
C LYS A 373 -16.27 4.97 -30.00
N GLY A 374 -16.05 4.23 -28.90
CA GLY A 374 -16.79 4.38 -27.65
C GLY A 374 -18.13 3.63 -27.63
N GLU A 375 -18.41 2.82 -28.66
CA GLU A 375 -19.61 1.98 -28.73
C GLU A 375 -19.43 0.74 -27.85
N LYS A 376 -20.52 0.31 -27.21
CA LYS A 376 -20.50 -0.89 -26.35
C LYS A 376 -20.32 -2.14 -27.22
N TYR A 377 -19.44 -3.04 -26.81
CA TYR A 377 -19.35 -4.34 -27.48
C TYR A 377 -20.68 -5.11 -27.30
N PRO A 378 -21.27 -5.64 -28.38
CA PRO A 378 -22.60 -6.26 -28.37
C PRO A 378 -22.65 -7.57 -27.56
N ASP A 379 -21.50 -8.20 -27.31
CA ASP A 379 -21.35 -9.35 -26.42
C ASP A 379 -20.07 -9.21 -25.58
N ARG A 380 -20.04 -9.86 -24.41
CA ARG A 380 -18.93 -9.83 -23.45
C ARG A 380 -17.72 -10.62 -23.99
N ILE A 381 -16.96 -10.03 -24.91
CA ILE A 381 -15.77 -10.69 -25.48
C ILE A 381 -14.64 -10.70 -24.43
N GLU A 382 -14.28 -11.90 -23.97
CA GLU A 382 -13.04 -12.13 -23.23
C GLU A 382 -11.88 -12.29 -24.21
N ILE A 383 -10.79 -11.57 -23.96
CA ILE A 383 -9.55 -11.66 -24.72
C ILE A 383 -8.42 -11.98 -23.76
N ASN A 384 -7.71 -13.07 -24.05
CA ASN A 384 -6.42 -13.30 -23.45
C ASN A 384 -5.37 -12.44 -24.18
N LEU A 385 -4.89 -11.37 -23.54
CA LEU A 385 -3.91 -10.48 -24.17
C LEU A 385 -2.55 -11.19 -24.42
N ALA A 386 -2.27 -12.31 -23.77
CA ALA A 386 -1.04 -13.09 -24.03
C ALA A 386 -1.09 -13.78 -25.40
N GLU A 387 -2.28 -14.16 -25.86
CA GLU A 387 -2.49 -14.85 -27.14
C GLU A 387 -2.76 -13.87 -28.29
N SER A 388 -3.06 -12.60 -27.97
CA SER A 388 -3.29 -11.55 -28.97
C SER A 388 -2.02 -10.77 -29.29
N SER A 389 -1.53 -10.86 -30.53
CA SER A 389 -0.33 -10.13 -30.96
C SER A 389 -0.57 -8.63 -31.21
N GLY A 390 -1.81 -8.22 -31.48
CA GLY A 390 -2.15 -6.85 -31.90
C GLY A 390 -2.67 -5.92 -30.80
N LEU A 391 -3.06 -6.47 -29.64
CA LEU A 391 -3.65 -5.70 -28.54
C LEU A 391 -2.76 -5.69 -27.30
N TYR A 392 -2.52 -4.51 -26.74
CA TYR A 392 -1.78 -4.33 -25.50
C TYR A 392 -2.28 -3.11 -24.73
N ILE A 393 -2.06 -3.12 -23.41
CA ILE A 393 -2.52 -2.05 -22.52
C ILE A 393 -1.59 -0.83 -22.66
N VAL A 394 -2.17 0.34 -22.83
CA VAL A 394 -1.45 1.63 -22.92
C VAL A 394 -1.65 2.52 -21.69
N GLY A 395 -2.60 2.19 -20.82
CA GLY A 395 -2.81 2.90 -19.55
C GLY A 395 -4.03 2.41 -18.77
N GLN A 396 -4.22 2.94 -17.57
CA GLN A 396 -5.45 2.75 -16.82
C GLN A 396 -6.60 3.56 -17.44
N ALA A 397 -7.81 3.02 -17.33
CA ALA A 397 -9.04 3.72 -17.63
C ALA A 397 -9.81 3.94 -16.33
N SER A 398 -10.60 5.00 -16.26
CA SER A 398 -11.51 5.22 -15.15
C SER A 398 -12.84 4.51 -15.39
N LEU A 399 -13.62 4.33 -14.32
CA LEU A 399 -15.03 3.94 -14.41
C LEU A 399 -15.82 4.87 -15.35
N THR A 400 -15.47 6.17 -15.33
CA THR A 400 -16.06 7.21 -16.18
C THR A 400 -15.73 6.99 -17.65
N ASP A 401 -14.50 6.59 -17.96
CA ASP A 401 -14.10 6.24 -19.34
C ASP A 401 -14.89 5.02 -19.83
N ALA A 402 -15.07 4.02 -18.96
CA ALA A 402 -15.78 2.79 -19.27
C ALA A 402 -17.27 3.00 -19.58
N LYS A 403 -17.89 4.17 -19.25
CA LYS A 403 -19.36 4.46 -19.22
C LYS A 403 -20.21 3.18 -19.37
N ILE A 404 -20.24 2.41 -18.30
CA ILE A 404 -21.30 1.42 -18.06
C ILE A 404 -22.49 2.10 -17.33
N LEU A 405 -22.47 3.43 -17.15
CA LEU A 405 -23.67 4.22 -16.85
C LEU A 405 -24.56 4.34 -18.09
#